data_AF-A0A8T4X5A8-F1
#
_entry.id   AF-A0A8T4X5A8-F1
#
_cell.length_a   1.000
_cell.length_b   1.000
_cell.length_c   1.000
_cell.angle_alpha   90.00
_cell.angle_beta   90.00
_cell.angle_gamma   90.00
#
_symmetry.space_group_name_H-M   'P 1'
#
loop_
_entity.id
_entity.type
_entity.pdbx_description
1 polymer ?
#
loop_
_entity_poly.entity_id
_entity_poly.type
_entity_poly.pdbx_seq_one_letter_code
_entity_poly.pdbx_strand_id
1 'polypeptide(L)'
;MIEDLEKLKKTAKEYSINLANLGKELSEIQFNYKVIENATEPYWQKRVNEFKKYSEKGTEYYTQAHALMNLVDKEQSGLFLLNISKFRQMVLKLITNMEEIKQNPSSIKSNDKQQSKWSKELREKLIETSNACLHHEMDMNKFFREFYEKHLKNILEENETKK
;
A
#
# COMPACT_ATOMS: atom_id res chain seq x y z
N MET A 1 8.64 -24.59 25.93
CA MET A 1 9.66 -23.52 25.82
C MET A 1 10.52 -23.64 24.55
N ILE A 2 11.28 -24.72 24.31
CA ILE A 2 12.07 -24.87 23.07
C ILE A 2 11.17 -25.19 21.86
N GLU A 3 10.24 -26.13 22.01
CA GLU A 3 9.28 -26.52 20.95
C GLU A 3 8.38 -25.35 20.52
N ASP A 4 7.94 -24.51 21.47
CA ASP A 4 7.13 -23.31 21.19
C ASP A 4 7.91 -22.27 20.38
N LEU A 5 9.20 -22.11 20.68
CA LEU A 5 10.10 -21.20 19.96
C LEU A 5 10.40 -21.71 18.54
N GLU A 6 10.64 -23.02 18.37
CA GLU A 6 10.84 -23.62 17.04
C GLU A 6 9.58 -23.50 16.17
N LYS A 7 8.40 -23.75 16.75
CA LYS A 7 7.13 -23.56 16.06
C LYS A 7 6.92 -22.10 15.64
N LEU A 8 7.18 -21.15 16.53
CA LEU A 8 7.12 -19.72 16.23
C LEU A 8 8.08 -19.34 15.09
N LYS A 9 9.34 -19.79 15.14
CA LYS A 9 10.34 -19.55 14.09
C LYS A 9 9.89 -20.11 12.74
N LYS A 10 9.33 -21.33 12.71
CA LYS A 10 8.81 -21.94 11.49
C LYS A 10 7.69 -21.10 10.87
N THR A 11 6.69 -20.72 11.67
CA THR A 11 5.58 -19.88 11.21
C THR A 11 6.06 -18.50 10.74
N ALA A 12 6.98 -17.87 11.47
CA ALA A 12 7.56 -16.58 11.08
C ALA A 12 8.32 -16.67 9.73
N LYS A 13 9.05 -17.77 9.48
CA LYS A 13 9.72 -18.01 8.20
C LYS A 13 8.73 -18.18 7.05
N GLU A 14 7.70 -19.00 7.22
CA GLU A 14 6.65 -19.21 6.22
C GLU A 14 5.98 -17.88 5.85
N TYR A 15 5.63 -17.09 6.86
CA TYR A 15 5.03 -15.78 6.66
C TYR A 15 5.97 -14.78 5.99
N SER A 16 7.26 -14.82 6.28
CA SER A 16 8.27 -13.96 5.65
C SER A 16 8.48 -14.31 4.17
N ILE A 17 8.48 -15.60 3.83
CA ILE A 17 8.54 -16.07 2.43
C ILE A 17 7.31 -15.59 1.65
N ASN A 18 6.12 -15.75 2.23
CA ASN A 18 4.89 -15.25 1.61
C ASN A 18 4.93 -13.74 1.39
N LEU A 19 5.42 -12.99 2.39
CA LEU A 19 5.57 -11.54 2.29
C LEU A 19 6.54 -11.13 1.16
N ALA A 20 7.66 -11.84 1.03
CA ALA A 20 8.63 -11.58 -0.05
C ALA A 20 8.03 -11.85 -1.44
N ASN A 21 7.26 -12.93 -1.59
CA ASN A 21 6.55 -13.25 -2.84
C ASN A 21 5.53 -12.16 -3.19
N LEU A 22 4.72 -11.73 -2.22
CA LEU A 22 3.76 -10.63 -2.41
C LEU A 22 4.47 -9.31 -2.77
N GLY A 23 5.62 -9.03 -2.16
CA GLY A 23 6.45 -7.86 -2.50
C GLY A 23 6.99 -7.90 -3.93
N LYS A 24 7.38 -9.09 -4.42
CA LYS A 24 7.77 -9.30 -5.81
C LYS A 24 6.58 -9.06 -6.75
N GLU A 25 5.43 -9.67 -6.47
CA GLU A 25 4.21 -9.50 -7.27
C GLU A 25 3.77 -8.02 -7.33
N LEU A 26 3.90 -7.28 -6.22
CA LEU A 26 3.67 -5.83 -6.19
C LEU A 26 4.60 -5.07 -7.13
N SER A 27 5.90 -5.40 -7.12
CA SER A 27 6.89 -4.73 -7.95
C SER A 27 6.67 -4.92 -9.46
N GLU A 28 5.97 -5.99 -9.85
CA GLU A 28 5.62 -6.28 -11.24
C GLU A 28 4.40 -5.47 -11.72
N ILE A 29 3.64 -4.85 -10.81
CA ILE A 29 2.49 -4.00 -11.17
C ILE A 29 2.99 -2.61 -11.59
N GLN A 30 2.67 -2.21 -12.82
CA GLN A 30 3.07 -0.91 -13.39
C GLN A 30 2.17 0.24 -12.92
N PHE A 31 2.06 0.46 -11.60
CA PHE A 31 1.33 1.60 -11.04
C PHE A 31 2.28 2.64 -10.43
N ASN A 32 1.91 3.92 -10.50
CA ASN A 32 2.56 4.99 -9.75
C ASN A 32 1.56 6.08 -9.34
N TYR A 33 1.82 6.71 -8.19
CA TYR A 33 0.99 7.77 -7.64
C TYR A 33 1.09 9.12 -8.38
N LYS A 34 1.99 9.26 -9.35
CA LYS A 34 2.12 10.52 -10.10
C LYS A 34 0.87 10.74 -10.95
N VAL A 35 0.15 11.83 -10.67
CA VAL A 35 -0.98 12.27 -11.49
C VAL A 35 -0.45 12.90 -12.77
N ILE A 36 -0.88 12.37 -13.92
CA ILE A 36 -0.54 12.90 -15.25
C ILE A 36 -1.81 13.49 -15.85
N GLU A 37 -1.69 14.71 -16.39
CA GLU A 37 -2.80 15.34 -17.11
C GLU A 37 -3.02 14.61 -18.44
N ASN A 38 -4.13 13.87 -18.54
CA ASN A 38 -4.53 13.19 -19.75
C ASN A 38 -6.05 13.32 -19.92
N ALA A 39 -6.50 13.84 -21.05
CA ALA A 39 -7.91 14.10 -21.29
C ALA A 39 -8.62 12.99 -22.07
N THR A 40 -8.18 11.74 -21.92
CA THR A 40 -8.81 10.58 -22.57
C THR A 40 -9.37 9.61 -21.55
N GLU A 41 -10.61 9.19 -21.77
CA GLU A 41 -11.28 8.19 -20.91
C GLU A 41 -10.52 6.85 -20.85
N PRO A 42 -10.00 6.28 -21.97
CA PRO A 42 -9.25 5.03 -21.92
C PRO A 42 -8.02 5.07 -21.01
N TYR A 43 -7.35 6.23 -20.91
CA TYR A 43 -6.23 6.41 -19.99
C TYR A 43 -6.69 6.25 -18.53
N TRP A 44 -7.78 6.93 -18.14
CA TRP A 44 -8.29 6.88 -16.77
C TRP A 44 -8.86 5.52 -16.43
N GLN A 45 -9.55 4.86 -17.37
CA GLN A 45 -10.02 3.50 -17.19
C GLN A 45 -8.86 2.53 -16.92
N LYS A 46 -7.77 2.63 -17.70
CA LYS A 46 -6.56 1.83 -17.48
C LYS A 46 -5.95 2.12 -16.11
N ARG A 47 -5.79 3.41 -15.77
CA ARG A 47 -5.21 3.85 -14.49
C ARG A 47 -6.00 3.36 -13.28
N VAL A 48 -7.33 3.41 -13.33
CA VAL A 48 -8.21 2.89 -12.27
C VAL A 48 -8.00 1.38 -12.10
N ASN A 49 -7.95 0.63 -13.20
CA ASN A 49 -7.77 -0.82 -13.15
C ASN A 49 -6.40 -1.21 -12.58
N GLU A 50 -5.34 -0.53 -13.00
CA GLU A 50 -3.99 -0.71 -12.46
C GLU A 50 -3.93 -0.40 -10.97
N PHE A 51 -4.55 0.71 -10.54
CA PHE A 51 -4.58 1.07 -9.13
C PHE A 51 -5.39 0.10 -8.27
N LYS A 52 -6.55 -0.38 -8.77
CA LYS A 52 -7.33 -1.43 -8.09
C LYS A 52 -6.47 -2.67 -7.86
N LYS A 53 -5.82 -3.19 -8.91
CA LYS A 53 -4.92 -4.35 -8.82
C LYS A 53 -3.76 -4.11 -7.85
N TYR A 54 -3.12 -2.94 -7.92
CA TYR A 54 -2.04 -2.56 -6.99
C TYR A 54 -2.53 -2.57 -5.54
N SER A 55 -3.65 -1.90 -5.26
CA SER A 55 -4.17 -1.73 -3.90
C SER A 55 -4.68 -3.02 -3.27
N GLU A 56 -5.24 -3.93 -4.06
CA GLU A 56 -5.65 -5.26 -3.63
C GLU A 56 -4.43 -6.09 -3.20
N LYS A 57 -3.42 -6.15 -4.06
CA LYS A 57 -2.18 -6.87 -3.75
C LYS A 57 -1.40 -6.20 -2.60
N GLY A 58 -1.44 -4.87 -2.50
CA GLY A 58 -0.87 -4.12 -1.37
C GLY A 58 -1.57 -4.46 -0.05
N THR A 59 -2.89 -4.63 -0.10
CA THR A 59 -3.67 -5.07 1.06
C THR A 59 -3.30 -6.49 1.51
N GLU A 60 -3.09 -7.42 0.57
CA GLU A 60 -2.58 -8.77 0.88
C GLU A 60 -1.21 -8.69 1.57
N TYR A 61 -0.28 -7.92 0.99
CA TYR A 61 1.06 -7.69 1.54
C TYR A 61 0.99 -7.16 2.98
N TYR A 62 0.23 -6.11 3.23
CA TYR A 62 0.15 -5.54 4.58
C TYR A 62 -0.58 -6.43 5.57
N THR A 63 -1.54 -7.24 5.11
CA THR A 63 -2.19 -8.24 5.97
C THR A 63 -1.20 -9.32 6.39
N GLN A 64 -0.32 -9.74 5.48
CA GLN A 64 0.75 -10.69 5.78
C GLN A 64 1.80 -10.09 6.74
N ALA A 65 2.15 -8.81 6.55
CA ALA A 65 3.03 -8.08 7.47
C ALA A 65 2.40 -7.97 8.88
N HIS A 66 1.11 -7.63 8.97
CA HIS A 66 0.36 -7.66 10.23
C HIS A 66 0.41 -9.04 10.90
N ALA A 67 0.21 -10.12 10.14
CA ALA A 67 0.26 -11.48 10.68
C ALA A 67 1.62 -11.80 11.30
N LEU A 68 2.72 -11.38 10.67
CA LEU A 68 4.08 -11.49 11.25
C LEU A 68 4.21 -10.71 12.55
N MET A 69 3.77 -9.45 12.55
CA MET A 69 3.84 -8.60 13.75
C MET A 69 3.08 -9.22 14.92
N ASN A 70 1.90 -9.76 14.64
CA ASN A 70 1.01 -10.32 15.64
C ASN A 70 1.55 -11.60 16.32
N LEU A 71 2.57 -12.25 15.74
CA LEU A 71 3.25 -13.37 16.39
C LEU A 71 4.09 -12.92 17.59
N VAL A 72 4.56 -11.67 17.60
CA VAL A 72 5.55 -11.17 18.57
C VAL A 72 4.97 -10.07 19.46
N ASP A 73 4.26 -9.11 18.87
CA ASP A 73 3.75 -7.94 19.59
C ASP A 73 2.34 -7.60 19.07
N LYS A 74 1.34 -7.92 19.90
CA LYS A 74 -0.07 -7.72 19.58
C LYS A 74 -0.50 -6.24 19.61
N GLU A 75 0.20 -5.41 20.38
CA GLU A 75 -0.14 -3.99 20.49
C GLU A 75 0.28 -3.26 19.22
N GLN A 76 1.54 -3.45 18.81
CA GLN A 76 2.03 -2.86 17.57
C GLN A 76 1.34 -3.43 16.34
N SER A 77 1.00 -4.74 16.34
CA SER A 77 0.18 -5.31 15.25
C SER A 77 -1.20 -4.66 15.19
N GLY A 78 -1.85 -4.41 16.34
CA GLY A 78 -3.12 -3.71 16.42
C GLY A 78 -3.06 -2.29 15.82
N LEU A 79 -2.02 -1.52 16.14
CA LEU A 79 -1.78 -0.20 15.53
C LEU A 79 -1.56 -0.31 14.01
N PHE A 80 -0.82 -1.33 13.56
CA PHE A 80 -0.61 -1.56 12.14
C PHE A 80 -1.90 -1.90 11.40
N LEU A 81 -2.80 -2.69 12.02
CA LEU A 81 -4.12 -3.01 11.47
C LEU A 81 -4.99 -1.76 11.27
N LEU A 82 -4.91 -0.78 12.18
CA LEU A 82 -5.57 0.52 12.02
C LEU A 82 -5.00 1.28 10.81
N ASN A 83 -3.69 1.25 10.60
CA ASN A 83 -3.06 1.85 9.41
C ASN A 83 -3.50 1.19 8.11
N ILE A 84 -3.64 -0.14 8.07
CA ILE A 84 -4.21 -0.87 6.92
C ILE A 84 -5.64 -0.43 6.65
N SER A 85 -6.45 -0.28 7.70
CA SER A 85 -7.85 0.15 7.58
C SER A 85 -7.95 1.56 6.99
N LYS A 86 -7.11 2.49 7.47
CA LYS A 86 -7.02 3.85 6.93
C LYS A 86 -6.55 3.84 5.46
N PHE A 87 -5.55 3.03 5.12
CA PHE A 87 -5.08 2.89 3.74
C PHE A 87 -6.22 2.48 2.79
N ARG A 88 -7.03 1.48 3.16
CA ARG A 88 -8.19 1.04 2.37
C ARG A 88 -9.19 2.17 2.13
N GLN A 89 -9.46 3.00 3.13
CA GLN A 89 -10.34 4.17 2.97
C GLN A 89 -9.77 5.18 1.96
N MET A 90 -8.46 5.43 2.01
CA MET A 90 -7.78 6.34 1.09
C MET A 90 -7.73 5.79 -0.34
N VAL A 91 -7.52 4.49 -0.49
CA VAL A 91 -7.62 3.77 -1.78
C VAL A 91 -9.00 3.99 -2.41
N LEU A 92 -10.08 3.77 -1.65
CA LEU A 92 -11.44 3.96 -2.16
C LEU A 92 -11.67 5.41 -2.60
N LYS A 93 -11.25 6.38 -1.78
CA LYS A 93 -11.36 7.80 -2.12
C LYS A 93 -10.61 8.14 -3.41
N LEU A 94 -9.40 7.60 -3.59
CA LEU A 94 -8.61 7.85 -4.80
C LEU A 94 -9.26 7.22 -6.04
N ILE A 95 -9.79 6.00 -5.92
CA ILE A 95 -10.55 5.34 -7.00
C ILE A 95 -11.75 6.21 -7.38
N THR A 96 -12.52 6.71 -6.41
CA THR A 96 -13.67 7.59 -6.67
C THR A 96 -13.26 8.83 -7.45
N ASN A 97 -12.21 9.54 -7.02
CA ASN A 97 -11.72 10.72 -7.74
C ASN A 97 -11.27 10.38 -9.18
N MET A 98 -10.60 9.24 -9.40
CA MET A 98 -10.20 8.81 -10.74
C MET A 98 -11.40 8.43 -11.62
N GLU A 99 -12.43 7.81 -11.06
CA GLU A 99 -13.67 7.47 -11.77
C GLU A 99 -14.45 8.75 -12.14
N GLU A 100 -14.48 9.77 -11.28
CA GLU A 100 -15.08 11.08 -11.59
C GLU A 100 -14.34 11.78 -12.75
N ILE A 101 -13.01 11.76 -12.74
CA ILE A 101 -12.21 12.29 -13.86
C ILE A 101 -12.46 11.46 -15.13
N LYS A 102 -12.59 10.13 -15.03
CA LYS A 102 -12.88 9.26 -16.17
C LYS A 102 -14.15 9.67 -16.91
N GLN A 103 -15.20 10.07 -16.17
CA GLN A 103 -16.46 10.55 -16.77
C GLN A 103 -16.29 11.89 -17.51
N ASN A 104 -15.35 12.74 -17.08
CA ASN A 104 -15.08 14.04 -17.71
C ASN A 104 -13.57 14.33 -17.81
N PRO A 105 -12.81 13.65 -18.69
CA PRO A 105 -11.35 13.68 -18.66
C PRO A 105 -10.73 15.05 -18.93
N SER A 106 -11.43 15.94 -19.64
CA SER A 106 -10.98 17.33 -19.89
C SER A 106 -10.82 18.14 -18.61
N SER A 107 -11.48 17.75 -17.52
CA SER A 107 -11.40 18.41 -16.20
C SER A 107 -9.99 18.39 -15.59
N ILE A 108 -9.08 17.53 -16.04
CA ILE A 108 -7.71 17.48 -15.51
C ILE A 108 -6.76 18.52 -16.14
N LYS A 109 -7.13 19.15 -17.27
CA LYS A 109 -6.25 20.05 -18.03
C LYS A 109 -6.03 21.39 -17.32
N SER A 110 -4.80 21.64 -16.86
CA SER A 110 -4.44 22.89 -16.15
C SER A 110 -4.53 24.16 -16.98
N ASN A 111 -4.31 24.06 -18.30
CA ASN A 111 -4.14 25.22 -19.19
C ASN A 111 -5.45 25.76 -19.79
N ASP A 112 -6.59 25.14 -19.46
CA ASP A 112 -7.87 25.58 -20.00
C ASP A 112 -8.38 26.78 -19.18
N LYS A 113 -8.28 27.98 -19.76
CA LYS A 113 -8.72 29.24 -19.14
C LYS A 113 -10.22 29.27 -18.84
N GLN A 114 -11.00 28.34 -19.43
CA GLN A 114 -12.44 28.19 -19.21
C GLN A 114 -12.79 27.03 -18.26
N GLN A 115 -11.83 26.48 -17.51
CA GLN A 115 -12.14 25.43 -16.52
C GLN A 115 -13.13 25.92 -15.46
N SER A 116 -14.17 25.12 -15.25
CA SER A 116 -15.10 25.30 -14.14
C SER A 116 -14.37 25.20 -12.80
N LYS A 117 -14.90 25.87 -11.77
CA LYS A 117 -14.41 25.74 -10.38
C LYS A 117 -14.41 24.27 -9.92
N TRP A 118 -15.45 23.53 -10.30
CA TRP A 118 -15.56 22.10 -10.02
C TRP A 118 -14.41 21.27 -10.61
N SER A 119 -13.99 21.55 -11.85
CA SER A 119 -12.87 20.83 -12.49
C SER A 119 -11.53 21.06 -11.78
N LYS A 120 -11.28 22.29 -11.32
CA LYS A 120 -10.07 22.63 -10.56
C LYS A 120 -10.05 21.90 -9.21
N GLU A 121 -11.17 21.94 -8.49
CA GLU A 121 -11.31 21.24 -7.20
C GLU A 121 -11.15 19.73 -7.35
N LEU A 122 -11.71 19.13 -8.41
CA LEU A 122 -11.57 17.69 -8.66
C LEU A 122 -10.11 17.30 -8.93
N ARG A 123 -9.38 18.11 -9.70
CA ARG A 123 -7.95 17.90 -9.94
C ARG A 123 -7.12 18.01 -8.66
N GLU A 124 -7.37 19.04 -7.86
CA GLU A 124 -6.69 19.24 -6.57
C GLU A 124 -6.95 18.07 -5.63
N LYS A 125 -8.23 17.67 -5.47
CA LYS A 125 -8.62 16.49 -4.69
C LYS A 125 -7.92 15.23 -5.15
N LEU A 126 -7.78 15.02 -6.46
CA LEU A 126 -7.06 13.88 -7.00
C LEU A 126 -5.58 13.90 -6.60
N ILE A 127 -4.90 15.04 -6.79
CA ILE A 127 -3.49 15.20 -6.47
C ILE A 127 -3.25 15.01 -4.97
N GLU A 128 -4.03 15.69 -4.13
CA GLU A 128 -3.96 15.59 -2.67
C GLU A 128 -4.18 14.15 -2.20
N THR A 129 -5.22 13.49 -2.70
CA THR A 129 -5.53 12.12 -2.30
C THR A 129 -4.42 11.16 -2.77
N SER A 130 -3.88 11.36 -3.97
CA SER A 130 -2.78 10.55 -4.50
C SER A 130 -1.51 10.69 -3.65
N ASN A 131 -1.14 11.92 -3.30
CA ASN A 131 0.01 12.19 -2.43
C ASN A 131 -0.21 11.64 -1.02
N ALA A 132 -1.43 11.76 -0.49
CA ALA A 132 -1.75 11.23 0.82
C ALA A 132 -1.62 9.71 0.85
N CYS A 133 -2.10 8.99 -0.20
CA CYS A 133 -1.92 7.54 -0.31
C CYS A 133 -0.43 7.16 -0.31
N LEU A 134 0.37 7.83 -1.14
CA LEU A 134 1.82 7.58 -1.22
C LEU A 134 2.50 7.75 0.14
N HIS A 135 2.28 8.88 0.82
CA HIS A 135 2.91 9.14 2.11
C HIS A 135 2.46 8.14 3.19
N HIS A 136 1.16 7.83 3.25
CA HIS A 136 0.63 6.86 4.21
C HIS A 136 1.24 5.47 3.98
N GLU A 137 1.42 5.07 2.72
CA GLU A 137 2.07 3.82 2.36
C GLU A 137 3.57 3.81 2.74
N MET A 138 4.28 4.91 2.51
CA MET A 138 5.67 5.08 2.95
C MET A 138 5.81 4.96 4.47
N ASP A 139 4.90 5.57 5.22
CA ASP A 139 4.87 5.50 6.68
C ASP A 139 4.60 4.08 7.18
N MET A 140 3.65 3.37 6.56
CA MET A 140 3.40 1.95 6.86
C MET A 140 4.63 1.07 6.58
N ASN A 141 5.29 1.27 5.45
CA ASN A 141 6.51 0.53 5.08
C ASN A 141 7.65 0.80 6.08
N LYS A 142 7.81 2.06 6.50
CA LYS A 142 8.79 2.45 7.50
C LYS A 142 8.49 1.80 8.85
N PHE A 143 7.25 1.90 9.31
CA PHE A 143 6.79 1.30 10.56
C PHE A 143 7.06 -0.21 10.61
N PHE A 144 6.69 -0.94 9.54
CA PHE A 144 6.95 -2.37 9.47
C PHE A 144 8.45 -2.70 9.43
N ARG A 145 9.26 -1.93 8.70
CA ARG A 145 10.71 -2.13 8.65
C ARG A 145 11.36 -1.95 10.03
N GLU A 146 11.00 -0.89 10.73
CA GLU A 146 11.49 -0.62 12.10
C GLU A 146 11.07 -1.73 13.06
N PHE A 147 9.83 -2.21 12.95
CA PHE A 147 9.35 -3.36 13.70
C PHE A 147 10.17 -4.62 13.40
N TYR A 148 10.41 -4.91 12.12
CA TYR A 148 11.13 -6.10 11.68
C TYR A 148 12.55 -6.13 12.24
N GLU A 149 13.30 -5.04 12.11
CA GLU A 149 14.67 -4.92 12.62
C GLU A 149 14.73 -5.08 14.15
N LYS A 150 13.77 -4.50 14.87
CA LYS A 150 13.74 -4.53 16.34
C LYS A 150 13.37 -5.89 16.90
N HIS A 151 12.42 -6.58 16.27
CA HIS A 151 11.74 -7.74 16.88
C HIS A 151 11.85 -9.04 16.11
N LEU A 152 11.78 -9.00 14.77
CA LEU A 152 11.70 -10.22 13.95
C LEU A 152 13.08 -10.73 13.52
N LYS A 153 14.02 -9.83 13.27
CA LYS A 153 15.36 -10.17 12.76
C LYS A 153 16.08 -11.20 13.63
N ASN A 154 16.16 -10.95 14.93
CA ASN A 154 16.83 -11.86 15.88
C ASN A 154 16.14 -13.24 15.93
N ILE A 155 14.81 -13.27 15.85
CA ILE A 155 14.04 -14.53 15.84
C ILE A 155 14.36 -15.36 14.59
N LEU A 156 14.57 -14.70 13.45
CA LEU A 156 14.80 -15.34 12.16
C LEU A 156 16.28 -15.72 11.91
N GLU A 157 17.24 -14.93 12.41
CA GLU A 157 18.68 -15.05 12.12
C GLU A 157 19.50 -15.88 13.14
N GLU A 158 18.96 -16.20 14.32
CA GLU A 158 19.67 -16.79 15.48
C GLU A 158 20.42 -18.13 15.29
N ASN A 159 20.46 -18.72 14.09
CA ASN A 159 21.15 -20.00 13.83
C ASN A 159 22.19 -19.95 12.69
N GLU A 160 22.44 -18.81 12.04
CA GLU A 160 23.52 -18.75 11.01
C GLU A 160 24.93 -18.68 11.61
N THR A 161 25.07 -18.40 12.91
CA THR A 161 26.36 -18.24 13.62
C THR A 161 26.81 -19.48 14.40
N LYS A 162 26.18 -20.65 14.22
CA LYS A 162 26.62 -21.93 14.82
C LYS A 162 26.95 -23.00 13.77
N LYS A 163 27.75 -22.64 12.77
CA LYS A 163 28.41 -23.60 11.87
C LYS A 163 29.92 -23.37 11.85
#